data_AF-A0A836TKJ2-F1
#
_entry.id   AF-A0A836TKJ2-F1
#
_cell.length_a   1.000
_cell.length_b   1.000
_cell.length_c   1.000
_cell.angle_alpha   90.00
_cell.angle_beta   90.00
_cell.angle_gamma   90.00
#
_symmetry.space_group_name_H-M   'P 1'
#
loop_
_entity.id
_entity.type
_entity.pdbx_description
1 polymer ?
#
loop_
_entity_poly.entity_id
_entity_poly.type
_entity_poly.pdbx_seq_one_letter_code
_entity_poly.pdbx_strand_id
1 'polypeptide(L)'
;MIFDHLPLAEAEGAILAHSMRLGGLAFKKGRILSKQDLVKLHAHNHATILAAKLEVGDVPEDVAAEQVAASAAGLGVRAAEPFTGRANIYAEIDGILIADPARIDRLNLLHESVTVAALQPYSRVTEGQMVGTVKIIPLAAPEAAVGEAEHIASDDGPLLRVAPFVPRRMGVVLTVLPGARDKVLKKAESVLATRIAGVKGTVAEQRRCTHTPDAVADSVRDLVEAGCTPILVLGASATVDRRDVVPMGIERAGGTIDHFGMPVDPGNLLLLAHYGAVPVIGVPGCARSPKLNGFDWVLERIAAGIPVTRRDIMLMGAGGLLKEIAGRPQPREALEPQAIAPKKIAALVLAAGQSRRMGKTNKLLASVGGAPMVARVVDAAIASGAVPVVVVTGHEADRVATALDGKSVM
;
A
#
# COMPACT_ATOMS: atom_id res chain seq x y z
N MET A 1 34.93 0.72 -22.37
CA MET A 1 35.87 0.84 -21.24
C MET A 1 36.62 -0.47 -21.05
N ILE A 2 37.91 -0.39 -20.73
CA ILE A 2 38.72 -1.55 -20.35
C ILE A 2 38.69 -1.67 -18.82
N PHE A 3 38.23 -2.81 -18.30
CA PHE A 3 38.25 -3.12 -16.87
C PHE A 3 39.20 -4.29 -16.62
N ASP A 4 40.39 -4.01 -16.08
CA ASP A 4 41.45 -5.02 -15.94
C ASP A 4 42.43 -4.66 -14.80
N HIS A 5 43.32 -5.60 -14.47
CA HIS A 5 44.52 -5.37 -13.67
C HIS A 5 45.58 -4.65 -14.52
N LEU A 6 45.50 -3.33 -14.56
CA LEU A 6 46.40 -2.48 -15.33
C LEU A 6 47.80 -2.40 -14.68
N PRO A 7 48.89 -2.50 -15.45
CA PRO A 7 50.22 -2.08 -14.99
C PRO A 7 50.19 -0.64 -14.49
N LEU A 8 50.85 -0.33 -13.37
CA LEU A 8 50.84 1.03 -12.83
C LEU A 8 51.37 2.08 -13.83
N ALA A 9 52.27 1.70 -14.74
CA ALA A 9 52.79 2.58 -15.78
C ALA A 9 51.72 3.04 -16.79
N GLU A 10 50.61 2.31 -16.92
CA GLU A 10 49.54 2.55 -17.90
C GLU A 10 48.23 3.02 -17.25
N ALA A 11 48.21 3.10 -15.91
CA ALA A 11 47.03 3.35 -15.10
C ALA A 11 46.77 4.84 -14.81
N GLU A 12 47.58 5.76 -15.36
CA GLU A 12 47.31 7.20 -15.22
C GLU A 12 45.98 7.54 -15.90
N GLY A 13 45.11 8.26 -15.19
CA GLY A 13 43.76 8.58 -15.65
C GLY A 13 42.75 7.44 -15.52
N ALA A 14 43.18 6.22 -15.15
CA ALA A 14 42.25 5.12 -14.88
C ALA A 14 41.47 5.35 -13.57
N ILE A 15 40.26 4.81 -13.51
CA ILE A 15 39.33 4.94 -12.39
C ILE A 15 39.46 3.71 -11.51
N LEU A 16 39.84 3.92 -10.25
CA LEU A 16 40.06 2.85 -9.29
C LEU A 16 38.76 2.07 -8.98
N ALA A 17 38.79 0.74 -9.17
CA ALA A 17 37.60 -0.11 -9.04
C ALA A 17 37.09 -0.26 -7.60
N HIS A 18 38.01 -0.36 -6.63
CA HIS A 18 37.69 -0.61 -5.23
C HIS A 18 38.49 0.30 -4.29
N SER A 19 37.89 0.67 -3.17
CA SER A 19 38.60 1.41 -2.12
C SER A 19 39.74 0.56 -1.57
N MET A 20 40.88 1.18 -1.29
CA MET A 20 42.04 0.51 -0.68
C MET A 20 42.71 1.39 0.37
N ARG A 21 43.38 0.74 1.33
CA ARG A 21 44.17 1.39 2.38
C ARG A 21 45.63 0.96 2.26
N LEU A 22 46.55 1.92 2.24
CA LEU A 22 47.97 1.71 2.05
C LEU A 22 48.75 2.57 3.05
N GLY A 23 49.40 1.96 4.05
CA GLY A 23 50.31 2.68 4.95
C GLY A 23 49.73 3.94 5.61
N GLY A 24 48.43 3.95 5.93
CA GLY A 24 47.71 5.11 6.48
C GLY A 24 47.03 6.03 5.44
N LEU A 25 47.27 5.82 4.15
CA LEU A 25 46.57 6.48 3.05
C LEU A 25 45.29 5.73 2.68
N ALA A 26 44.23 6.46 2.36
CA ALA A 26 42.98 5.90 1.86
C ALA A 26 42.74 6.33 0.40
N PHE A 27 42.53 5.34 -0.46
CA PHE A 27 42.05 5.53 -1.83
C PHE A 27 40.60 5.08 -1.89
N LYS A 28 39.72 5.98 -2.32
CA LYS A 28 38.29 5.69 -2.49
C LYS A 28 38.05 5.09 -3.87
N LYS A 29 37.11 4.14 -3.96
CA LYS A 29 36.52 3.70 -5.23
C LYS A 29 36.10 4.93 -6.06
N GLY A 30 36.28 4.86 -7.38
CA GLY A 30 35.93 5.94 -8.29
C GLY A 30 37.00 7.03 -8.41
N ARG A 31 38.10 6.95 -7.65
CA ARG A 31 39.23 7.88 -7.80
C ARG A 31 39.87 7.74 -9.19
N ILE A 32 39.97 8.85 -9.91
CA ILE A 32 40.83 8.97 -11.09
C ILE A 32 42.29 9.01 -10.61
N LEU A 33 43.12 8.07 -11.07
CA LEU A 33 44.50 7.90 -10.63
C LEU A 33 45.42 8.96 -11.26
N SER A 34 46.03 9.80 -10.43
CA SER A 34 47.05 10.76 -10.85
C SER A 34 48.46 10.15 -10.88
N LYS A 35 49.44 10.82 -11.52
CA LYS A 35 50.86 10.42 -11.43
C LYS A 35 51.34 10.26 -9.98
N GLN A 36 50.91 11.13 -9.08
CA GLN A 36 51.29 11.08 -7.67
C GLN A 36 50.69 9.86 -6.95
N ASP A 37 49.46 9.47 -7.33
CA ASP A 37 48.82 8.27 -6.81
C ASP A 37 49.60 7.02 -7.22
N LEU A 38 50.02 6.94 -8.48
CA LEU A 38 50.81 5.82 -9.01
C LEU A 38 52.17 5.69 -8.33
N VAL A 39 52.86 6.80 -8.06
CA VAL A 39 54.13 6.79 -7.29
C VAL A 39 53.90 6.24 -5.87
N LYS A 40 52.82 6.64 -5.20
CA LYS A 40 52.49 6.12 -3.86
C LYS A 40 52.15 4.63 -3.91
N LEU A 41 51.40 4.18 -4.90
CA LEU A 41 51.08 2.77 -5.12
C LEU A 41 52.35 1.95 -5.34
N HIS A 42 53.27 2.45 -6.18
CA HIS A 42 54.55 1.81 -6.45
C HIS A 42 55.43 1.72 -5.20
N ALA A 43 55.50 2.79 -4.39
CA ALA A 43 56.23 2.80 -3.12
C ALA A 43 55.69 1.79 -2.08
N HIS A 44 54.43 1.35 -2.23
CA HIS A 44 53.82 0.29 -1.43
C HIS A 44 53.84 -1.08 -2.13
N ASN A 45 54.76 -1.29 -3.08
CA ASN A 45 55.02 -2.54 -3.80
C ASN A 45 53.83 -3.06 -4.64
N HIS A 46 52.94 -2.19 -5.11
CA HIS A 46 51.98 -2.56 -6.14
C HIS A 46 52.62 -2.51 -7.53
N ALA A 47 52.44 -3.56 -8.32
CA ALA A 47 52.86 -3.63 -9.73
C ALA A 47 51.69 -3.38 -10.70
N THR A 48 50.50 -3.88 -10.33
CA THR A 48 49.25 -3.71 -11.08
C THR A 48 48.13 -3.21 -10.16
N ILE A 49 47.09 -2.64 -10.76
CA ILE A 49 45.91 -2.14 -10.07
C ILE A 49 44.64 -2.50 -10.85
N LEU A 50 43.61 -3.00 -10.15
CA LEU A 50 42.30 -3.23 -10.77
C LEU A 50 41.61 -1.87 -10.96
N ALA A 51 41.46 -1.44 -12.22
CA ALA A 51 40.92 -0.14 -12.56
C ALA A 51 40.18 -0.17 -13.92
N ALA A 52 39.31 0.81 -14.13
CA ALA A 52 38.66 1.06 -15.40
C ALA A 52 39.41 2.16 -16.18
N LYS A 53 39.78 1.89 -17.43
CA LYS A 53 40.29 2.90 -18.36
C LYS A 53 39.21 3.20 -19.39
N LEU A 54 38.80 4.46 -19.45
CA LEU A 54 37.80 4.89 -20.43
C LEU A 54 38.40 4.91 -21.83
N GLU A 55 37.59 4.52 -22.80
CA GLU A 55 37.87 4.50 -24.23
C GLU A 55 37.08 5.60 -24.94
N VAL A 56 37.41 5.84 -26.21
CA VAL A 56 36.60 6.72 -27.06
C VAL A 56 35.19 6.14 -27.17
N GLY A 57 34.17 6.96 -26.88
CA GLY A 57 32.77 6.53 -26.85
C GLY A 57 32.28 6.02 -25.49
N ASP A 58 33.08 6.08 -24.43
CA ASP A 58 32.59 5.89 -23.05
C ASP A 58 32.19 7.23 -22.42
N VAL A 59 31.04 7.24 -21.75
CA VAL A 59 30.56 8.36 -20.94
C VAL A 59 30.77 8.04 -19.46
N PRO A 60 31.48 8.88 -18.67
CA PRO A 60 31.66 8.66 -17.24
C PRO A 60 30.34 8.52 -16.47
N GLU A 61 30.33 7.68 -15.42
CA GLU A 61 29.09 7.28 -14.73
C GLU A 61 28.21 8.45 -14.24
N ASP A 62 28.81 9.51 -13.69
CA ASP A 62 28.05 10.65 -13.17
C ASP A 62 27.48 11.51 -14.30
N VAL A 63 28.24 11.68 -15.40
CA VAL A 63 27.79 12.42 -16.60
C VAL A 63 26.62 11.70 -17.27
N ALA A 64 26.74 10.38 -17.45
CA ALA A 64 25.67 9.56 -18.02
C ALA A 64 24.41 9.53 -17.13
N ALA A 65 24.60 9.48 -15.79
CA ALA A 65 23.48 9.52 -14.85
C ALA A 65 22.72 10.84 -14.92
N GLU A 66 23.44 11.97 -15.00
CA GLU A 66 22.86 13.31 -15.12
C GLU A 66 22.06 13.46 -16.41
N GLN A 67 22.65 13.09 -17.55
CA GLN A 67 22.04 13.17 -18.88
C GLN A 67 20.68 12.44 -18.95
N VAL A 68 20.68 11.16 -18.56
CA VAL A 68 19.45 10.35 -18.57
C VAL A 68 18.44 10.83 -17.54
N ALA A 69 18.88 11.25 -16.35
CA ALA A 69 17.96 11.75 -15.31
C ALA A 69 17.33 13.08 -15.68
N ALA A 70 18.08 13.98 -16.32
CA ALA A 70 17.58 15.25 -16.82
C ALA A 70 16.51 15.02 -17.91
N SER A 71 16.77 14.09 -18.84
CA SER A 71 15.82 13.72 -19.90
C SER A 71 14.55 13.03 -19.35
N ALA A 72 14.68 12.27 -18.26
CA ALA A 72 13.55 11.57 -17.63
C ALA A 72 12.65 12.49 -16.78
N ALA A 73 13.17 13.61 -16.27
CA ALA A 73 12.47 14.48 -15.33
C ALA A 73 11.55 15.49 -16.03
N GLY A 74 10.27 15.47 -15.68
CA GLY A 74 9.25 16.40 -16.17
C GLY A 74 8.72 17.38 -15.11
N LEU A 75 7.52 17.90 -15.38
CA LEU A 75 6.84 18.82 -14.46
C LEU A 75 6.66 18.22 -13.06
N GLY A 76 7.00 18.98 -12.03
CA GLY A 76 6.77 18.61 -10.62
C GLY A 76 7.75 17.57 -10.08
N VAL A 77 8.82 17.28 -10.82
CA VAL A 77 9.95 16.47 -10.34
C VAL A 77 11.27 17.14 -10.68
N ARG A 78 12.30 16.83 -9.90
CA ARG A 78 13.67 17.31 -10.11
C ARG A 78 14.68 16.19 -9.93
N ALA A 79 15.64 16.12 -10.84
CA ALA A 79 16.84 15.30 -10.69
C ALA A 79 17.82 15.97 -9.72
N ALA A 80 18.36 15.20 -8.77
CA ALA A 80 19.48 15.62 -7.94
C ALA A 80 20.80 15.45 -8.69
N GLU A 81 21.81 16.20 -8.25
CA GLU A 81 23.19 16.08 -8.75
C GLU A 81 23.65 14.61 -8.67
N PRO A 82 24.26 14.08 -9.75
CA PRO A 82 24.73 12.71 -9.77
C PRO A 82 25.83 12.49 -8.73
N PHE A 83 25.82 11.31 -8.12
CA PHE A 83 26.90 10.88 -7.24
C PHE A 83 27.12 9.38 -7.37
N THR A 84 28.34 8.99 -7.75
CA THR A 84 28.74 7.57 -7.92
C THR A 84 27.83 6.82 -8.89
N GLY A 85 27.60 7.44 -10.05
CA GLY A 85 26.78 6.92 -11.14
C GLY A 85 25.29 6.86 -10.82
N ARG A 86 24.80 7.66 -9.87
CA ARG A 86 23.39 7.68 -9.46
C ARG A 86 22.85 9.09 -9.46
N ALA A 87 21.73 9.30 -10.12
CA ALA A 87 20.95 10.54 -10.05
C ALA A 87 19.53 10.21 -9.56
N ASN A 88 19.18 10.67 -8.36
CA ASN A 88 17.85 10.47 -7.78
C ASN A 88 16.88 11.53 -8.28
N ILE A 89 15.62 11.17 -8.48
CA ILE A 89 14.55 12.06 -8.92
C ILE A 89 13.54 12.21 -7.79
N TYR A 90 13.27 13.46 -7.41
CA TYR A 90 12.40 13.82 -6.28
C TYR A 90 11.17 14.56 -6.75
N ALA A 91 10.04 14.32 -6.10
CA ALA A 91 8.84 15.13 -6.27
C ALA A 91 9.07 16.53 -5.68
N GLU A 92 8.68 17.57 -6.41
CA GLU A 92 8.71 18.96 -5.96
C GLU A 92 7.36 19.46 -5.46
N ILE A 93 6.32 18.65 -5.63
CA ILE A 93 4.94 18.98 -5.29
C ILE A 93 4.18 17.73 -4.80
N ASP A 94 3.19 17.95 -3.94
CA ASP A 94 2.22 16.91 -3.57
C ASP A 94 1.34 16.57 -4.79
N GLY A 95 1.13 15.28 -5.06
CA GLY A 95 0.27 14.88 -6.17
C GLY A 95 0.33 13.39 -6.51
N ILE A 96 0.13 13.09 -7.79
CA ILE A 96 0.14 11.74 -8.34
C ILE A 96 1.28 11.59 -9.33
N LEU A 97 2.16 10.62 -9.08
CA LEU A 97 3.23 10.28 -10.01
C LEU A 97 2.63 9.74 -11.31
N ILE A 98 2.94 10.39 -12.41
CA ILE A 98 2.74 9.85 -13.76
C ILE A 98 4.08 9.30 -14.23
N ALA A 99 4.08 8.01 -14.49
CA ALA A 99 5.22 7.28 -15.02
C ALA A 99 4.74 6.40 -16.17
N ASP A 100 5.56 6.24 -17.20
CA ASP A 100 5.29 5.34 -18.32
C ASP A 100 6.01 4.00 -18.11
N PRO A 101 5.31 2.94 -17.68
CA PRO A 101 5.95 1.66 -17.40
C PRO A 101 6.56 1.04 -18.65
N ALA A 102 5.95 1.20 -19.83
CA ALA A 102 6.46 0.62 -21.06
C ALA A 102 7.77 1.29 -21.51
N ARG A 103 7.88 2.61 -21.34
CA ARG A 103 9.14 3.33 -21.62
C ARG A 103 10.22 3.03 -20.58
N ILE A 104 9.86 2.89 -19.30
CA ILE A 104 10.80 2.43 -18.26
C ILE A 104 11.35 1.04 -18.61
N ASP A 105 10.48 0.10 -19.01
CA ASP A 105 10.88 -1.24 -19.42
C ASP A 105 11.78 -1.21 -20.66
N ARG A 106 11.40 -0.44 -21.70
CA ARG A 106 12.22 -0.25 -22.91
C ARG A 106 13.62 0.27 -22.57
N LEU A 107 13.72 1.27 -21.70
CA LEU A 107 15.01 1.85 -21.28
C LEU A 107 15.84 0.81 -20.54
N ASN A 108 15.26 0.09 -19.58
CA ASN A 108 15.97 -0.94 -18.81
C ASN A 108 16.40 -2.15 -19.64
N LEU A 109 15.71 -2.43 -20.75
CA LEU A 109 16.06 -3.50 -21.68
C LEU A 109 17.11 -3.08 -22.73
N LEU A 110 17.48 -1.80 -22.80
CA LEU A 110 18.39 -1.26 -23.79
C LEU A 110 19.82 -1.79 -23.60
N HIS A 111 20.37 -1.60 -22.40
CA HIS A 111 21.76 -1.94 -22.11
C HIS A 111 21.97 -2.08 -20.60
N GLU A 112 22.74 -3.08 -20.17
CA GLU A 112 22.96 -3.37 -18.74
C GLU A 112 23.62 -2.22 -17.95
N SER A 113 24.31 -1.31 -18.65
CA SER A 113 25.01 -0.21 -18.00
C SER A 113 24.12 0.93 -17.53
N VAL A 114 22.90 1.06 -18.08
CA VAL A 114 21.97 2.16 -17.79
C VAL A 114 20.66 1.58 -17.24
N THR A 115 20.29 1.98 -16.03
CA THR A 115 19.05 1.52 -15.40
C THR A 115 18.25 2.66 -14.83
N VAL A 116 16.92 2.54 -14.85
CA VAL A 116 15.97 3.47 -14.25
C VAL A 116 14.97 2.70 -13.40
N ALA A 117 14.77 3.16 -12.16
CA ALA A 117 13.73 2.66 -11.29
C ALA A 117 12.81 3.81 -10.86
N ALA A 118 11.52 3.52 -10.69
CA ALA A 118 10.52 4.49 -10.24
C ALA A 118 9.51 3.85 -9.29
N LEU A 119 8.78 4.68 -8.53
CA LEU A 119 7.57 4.22 -7.85
C LEU A 119 6.51 3.77 -8.88
N GLN A 120 5.53 3.01 -8.42
CA GLN A 120 4.44 2.55 -9.28
C GLN A 120 3.71 3.74 -9.93
N PRO A 121 3.34 3.66 -11.22
CA PRO A 121 2.50 4.67 -11.85
C PRO A 121 1.25 4.93 -11.02
N TYR A 122 0.84 6.19 -10.94
CA TYR A 122 -0.29 6.69 -10.16
C TYR A 122 -0.14 6.59 -8.63
N SER A 123 1.07 6.36 -8.12
CA SER A 123 1.34 6.48 -6.69
C SER A 123 1.12 7.91 -6.23
N ARG A 124 0.45 8.09 -5.08
CA ARG A 124 0.46 9.37 -4.37
C ARG A 124 1.86 9.66 -3.85
N VAL A 125 2.30 10.89 -4.04
CA VAL A 125 3.61 11.38 -3.60
C VAL A 125 3.49 12.69 -2.84
N THR A 126 4.45 12.94 -1.95
CA THR A 126 4.60 14.21 -1.24
C THR A 126 5.84 14.95 -1.72
N GLU A 127 5.84 16.28 -1.60
CA GLU A 127 7.04 17.09 -1.85
C GLU A 127 8.26 16.53 -1.09
N GLY A 128 9.40 16.47 -1.78
CA GLY A 128 10.67 15.93 -1.27
C GLY A 128 10.78 14.40 -1.29
N GLN A 129 9.72 13.67 -1.66
CA GLN A 129 9.78 12.21 -1.78
C GLN A 129 10.59 11.81 -3.01
N MET A 130 11.49 10.83 -2.87
CA MET A 130 12.16 10.20 -4.01
C MET A 130 11.15 9.37 -4.81
N VAL A 131 10.98 9.68 -6.09
CA VAL A 131 10.01 9.04 -6.99
C VAL A 131 10.66 8.18 -8.06
N GLY A 132 11.94 8.39 -8.34
CA GLY A 132 12.73 7.57 -9.23
C GLY A 132 14.23 7.74 -9.04
N THR A 133 15.01 6.95 -9.75
CA THR A 133 16.47 7.01 -9.74
C THR A 133 17.02 6.44 -11.03
N VAL A 134 18.00 7.12 -11.59
CA VAL A 134 18.84 6.61 -12.68
C VAL A 134 20.12 6.08 -12.05
N LYS A 135 20.54 4.89 -12.47
CA LYS A 135 21.80 4.28 -12.06
C LYS A 135 22.58 3.79 -13.27
N ILE A 136 23.74 4.40 -13.47
CA ILE A 136 24.81 3.85 -14.29
C ILE A 136 25.52 2.78 -13.47
N ILE A 137 25.50 1.54 -13.94
CA ILE A 137 25.93 0.38 -13.16
C ILE A 137 27.47 0.27 -13.10
N PRO A 138 28.21 0.34 -14.22
CA PRO A 138 29.67 0.38 -14.24
C PRO A 138 30.18 1.82 -14.06
N LEU A 139 31.50 2.00 -14.06
CA LEU A 139 32.15 3.31 -13.91
C LEU A 139 31.99 4.22 -15.15
N ALA A 140 31.45 3.68 -16.24
CA ALA A 140 31.05 4.38 -17.44
C ALA A 140 30.00 3.57 -18.22
N ALA A 141 29.34 4.21 -19.18
CA ALA A 141 28.41 3.60 -20.12
C ALA A 141 28.79 3.95 -21.56
N PRO A 142 28.49 3.09 -22.55
CA PRO A 142 28.67 3.44 -23.96
C PRO A 142 27.81 4.65 -24.34
N GLU A 143 28.38 5.61 -25.07
CA GLU A 143 27.73 6.84 -25.53
C GLU A 143 26.45 6.55 -26.31
N ALA A 144 26.47 5.54 -27.18
CA ALA A 144 25.29 5.10 -27.92
C ALA A 144 24.15 4.61 -27.00
N ALA A 145 24.48 3.93 -25.89
CA ALA A 145 23.49 3.47 -24.92
C ALA A 145 22.92 4.63 -24.10
N VAL A 146 23.75 5.62 -23.75
CA VAL A 146 23.30 6.83 -23.04
C VAL A 146 22.38 7.66 -23.92
N GLY A 147 22.79 7.94 -25.17
CA GLY A 147 22.01 8.74 -26.11
C GLY A 147 20.66 8.10 -26.44
N GLU A 148 20.59 6.78 -26.62
CA GLU A 148 19.31 6.10 -26.84
C GLU A 148 18.46 6.06 -25.56
N ALA A 149 19.06 5.95 -24.37
CA ALA A 149 18.32 6.06 -23.11
C ALA A 149 17.70 7.46 -22.91
N GLU A 150 18.41 8.53 -23.27
CA GLU A 150 17.88 9.90 -23.27
C GLU A 150 16.72 10.06 -24.25
N HIS A 151 16.84 9.50 -25.44
CA HIS A 151 15.79 9.52 -26.45
C HIS A 151 14.53 8.79 -25.96
N ILE A 152 14.66 7.57 -25.42
CA ILE A 152 13.54 6.84 -24.83
C ILE A 152 12.92 7.60 -23.65
N ALA A 153 13.74 8.24 -22.80
CA ALA A 153 13.27 8.98 -21.63
C ALA A 153 12.47 10.25 -22.00
N SER A 154 12.75 10.84 -23.16
CA SER A 154 12.10 12.07 -23.65
C SER A 154 11.03 11.85 -24.73
N ASP A 155 10.90 10.62 -25.25
CA ASP A 155 9.94 10.20 -26.29
C ASP A 155 8.49 10.50 -25.88
N ASP A 156 7.78 11.36 -26.63
CA ASP A 156 6.42 11.82 -26.33
C ASP A 156 6.24 12.45 -24.93
N GLY A 157 7.27 13.18 -24.48
CA GLY A 157 7.28 13.93 -23.23
C GLY A 157 8.02 13.21 -22.09
N PRO A 158 8.02 13.78 -20.86
CA PRO A 158 8.87 13.30 -19.79
C PRO A 158 8.46 11.90 -19.30
N LEU A 159 9.47 11.09 -18.96
CA LEU A 159 9.30 9.75 -18.39
C LEU A 159 8.59 9.76 -17.03
N LEU A 160 8.96 10.73 -16.18
CA LEU A 160 8.41 10.92 -14.83
C LEU A 160 7.92 12.36 -14.66
N ARG A 161 6.69 12.53 -14.17
CA ARG A 161 6.16 13.84 -13.76
C ARG A 161 5.17 13.68 -12.61
N VAL A 162 4.87 14.74 -11.89
CA VAL A 162 3.82 14.74 -10.87
C VAL A 162 2.65 15.59 -11.34
N ALA A 163 1.45 15.00 -11.36
CA ALA A 163 0.21 15.73 -11.53
C ALA A 163 -0.23 16.27 -10.16
N PRO A 164 -0.23 17.61 -9.94
CA PRO A 164 -0.62 18.19 -8.66
C PRO A 164 -2.09 17.92 -8.35
N PHE A 165 -2.43 17.83 -7.07
CA PHE A 165 -3.82 17.91 -6.66
C PHE A 165 -4.40 19.30 -6.96
N VAL A 166 -5.52 19.33 -7.66
CA VAL A 166 -6.27 20.57 -7.91
C VAL A 166 -7.29 20.74 -6.78
N PRO A 167 -7.35 21.89 -6.10
CA PRO A 167 -8.39 22.12 -5.10
C PRO A 167 -9.79 21.97 -5.70
N ARG A 168 -10.58 21.05 -5.14
CA ARG A 168 -11.93 20.71 -5.62
C ARG A 168 -12.98 20.95 -4.54
N ARG A 169 -14.10 21.53 -4.95
CA ARG A 169 -15.32 21.68 -4.14
C ARG A 169 -16.16 20.40 -4.27
N MET A 170 -15.95 19.43 -3.40
CA MET A 170 -16.57 18.10 -3.52
C MET A 170 -17.94 18.06 -2.83
N GLY A 171 -18.90 17.40 -3.47
CA GLY A 171 -20.23 17.14 -2.93
C GLY A 171 -20.29 15.77 -2.28
N VAL A 172 -21.00 15.63 -1.16
CA VAL A 172 -21.11 14.35 -0.44
C VAL A 172 -22.57 13.98 -0.19
N VAL A 173 -22.99 12.81 -0.65
CA VAL A 173 -24.31 12.21 -0.36
C VAL A 173 -24.13 11.04 0.58
N LEU A 174 -24.86 11.06 1.70
CA LEU A 174 -24.92 9.98 2.67
C LEU A 174 -26.34 9.46 2.73
N THR A 175 -26.56 8.28 2.14
CA THR A 175 -27.88 7.65 2.28
C THR A 175 -28.03 7.03 3.67
N VAL A 176 -29.27 6.98 4.15
CA VAL A 176 -29.63 6.57 5.51
C VAL A 176 -30.76 5.56 5.46
N LEU A 177 -30.63 4.47 6.23
CA LEU A 177 -31.71 3.50 6.49
C LEU A 177 -32.42 3.83 7.81
N PRO A 178 -33.70 3.44 7.98
CA PRO A 178 -34.40 3.58 9.26
C PRO A 178 -33.59 2.95 10.42
N GLY A 179 -33.49 3.66 11.55
CA GLY A 179 -32.75 3.19 12.72
C GLY A 179 -31.23 3.37 12.67
N ALA A 180 -30.69 4.03 11.64
CA ALA A 180 -29.26 4.34 11.58
C ALA A 180 -28.83 5.24 12.76
N ARG A 181 -27.75 4.85 13.44
CA ARG A 181 -27.20 5.62 14.58
C ARG A 181 -26.44 6.83 14.07
N ASP A 182 -26.79 8.03 14.54
CA ASP A 182 -26.13 9.30 14.15
C ASP A 182 -24.61 9.27 14.35
N LYS A 183 -24.13 8.60 15.40
CA LYS A 183 -22.69 8.39 15.65
C LYS A 183 -21.96 7.72 14.48
N VAL A 184 -22.60 6.76 13.79
CA VAL A 184 -22.00 6.06 12.65
C VAL A 184 -21.94 6.97 11.42
N LEU A 185 -22.97 7.80 11.21
CA LEU A 185 -23.03 8.77 10.13
C LEU A 185 -21.96 9.85 10.30
N LYS A 186 -21.86 10.45 11.50
CA LYS A 186 -20.83 11.44 11.84
C LYS A 186 -19.41 10.89 11.67
N LYS A 187 -19.18 9.62 12.02
CA LYS A 187 -17.88 8.98 11.78
C LYS A 187 -17.58 8.87 10.28
N ALA A 188 -18.55 8.48 9.47
CA ALA A 188 -18.37 8.36 8.03
C ALA A 188 -18.09 9.73 7.36
N GLU A 189 -18.82 10.77 7.80
CA GLU A 189 -18.59 12.16 7.41
C GLU A 189 -17.16 12.60 7.70
N SER A 190 -16.71 12.41 8.94
CA SER A 190 -15.35 12.78 9.36
C SER A 190 -14.28 12.03 8.55
N VAL A 191 -14.47 10.74 8.28
CA VAL A 191 -13.51 9.96 7.48
C VAL A 191 -13.46 10.44 6.04
N LEU A 192 -14.60 10.70 5.40
CA LEU A 192 -14.66 11.25 4.05
C LEU A 192 -14.04 12.65 3.98
N ALA A 193 -14.34 13.52 4.95
CA ALA A 193 -13.76 14.86 5.03
C ALA A 193 -12.23 14.81 5.11
N THR A 194 -11.67 13.90 5.91
CA THR A 194 -10.21 13.69 5.99
C THR A 194 -9.62 13.21 4.66
N ARG A 195 -10.28 12.28 3.95
CA ARG A 195 -9.82 11.82 2.63
C ARG A 195 -9.84 12.95 1.60
N ILE A 196 -10.91 13.72 1.57
CA ILE A 196 -11.09 14.89 0.69
C ILE A 196 -10.03 15.95 0.96
N ALA A 197 -9.79 16.30 2.24
CA ALA A 197 -8.72 17.21 2.62
C ALA A 197 -7.32 16.68 2.24
N GLY A 198 -7.13 15.36 2.34
CA GLY A 198 -5.90 14.68 1.95
C GLY A 198 -5.52 14.84 0.47
N VAL A 199 -6.50 15.10 -0.39
CA VAL A 199 -6.31 15.42 -1.83
C VAL A 199 -6.52 16.91 -2.13
N LYS A 200 -6.32 17.76 -1.12
CA LYS A 200 -6.49 19.23 -1.17
C LYS A 200 -7.89 19.70 -1.57
N GLY A 201 -8.90 18.83 -1.44
CA GLY A 201 -10.31 19.17 -1.66
C GLY A 201 -10.99 19.71 -0.41
N THR A 202 -12.21 20.21 -0.59
CA THR A 202 -13.11 20.64 0.48
C THR A 202 -14.48 20.00 0.32
N VAL A 203 -15.13 19.60 1.40
CA VAL A 203 -16.56 19.26 1.39
C VAL A 203 -17.33 20.57 1.23
N ALA A 204 -17.77 20.86 0.00
CA ALA A 204 -18.49 22.09 -0.30
C ALA A 204 -19.93 22.00 0.21
N GLU A 205 -20.58 20.88 -0.08
CA GLU A 205 -21.91 20.58 0.40
C GLU A 205 -22.07 19.11 0.74
N GLN A 206 -22.92 18.86 1.73
CA GLN A 206 -23.24 17.52 2.18
C GLN A 206 -24.74 17.36 2.29
N ARG A 207 -25.25 16.20 1.86
CA ARG A 207 -26.66 15.83 1.96
C ARG A 207 -26.78 14.47 2.64
N ARG A 208 -27.80 14.35 3.50
CA ARG A 208 -28.28 13.07 4.01
C ARG A 208 -29.65 12.82 3.40
N CYS A 209 -29.86 11.65 2.82
CA CYS A 209 -31.14 11.29 2.18
C CYS A 209 -31.55 9.86 2.52
N THR A 210 -32.78 9.49 2.23
CA THR A 210 -33.24 8.10 2.36
C THR A 210 -32.49 7.20 1.37
N HIS A 211 -32.29 5.94 1.72
CA HIS A 211 -31.65 4.97 0.82
C HIS A 211 -32.62 4.47 -0.26
N THR A 212 -33.05 5.37 -1.15
CA THR A 212 -33.88 5.10 -2.32
C THR A 212 -33.28 5.72 -3.59
N PRO A 213 -33.50 5.15 -4.79
CA PRO A 213 -32.94 5.70 -6.01
C PRO A 213 -33.36 7.16 -6.26
N ASP A 214 -34.62 7.52 -6.01
CA ASP A 214 -35.12 8.88 -6.23
C ASP A 214 -34.44 9.90 -5.33
N ALA A 215 -34.28 9.59 -4.04
CA ALA A 215 -33.64 10.50 -3.10
C ALA A 215 -32.12 10.67 -3.37
N VAL A 216 -31.47 9.63 -3.90
CA VAL A 216 -30.09 9.73 -4.42
C VAL A 216 -30.06 10.61 -5.67
N ALA A 217 -30.99 10.42 -6.59
CA ALA A 217 -31.08 11.18 -7.84
C ALA A 217 -31.23 12.69 -7.57
N ASP A 218 -32.16 13.05 -6.68
CA ASP A 218 -32.40 14.42 -6.24
C ASP A 218 -31.12 15.01 -5.62
N SER A 219 -30.50 14.29 -4.68
CA SER A 219 -29.28 14.75 -4.01
C SER A 219 -28.10 14.94 -4.97
N VAL A 220 -27.97 14.09 -5.99
CA VAL A 220 -26.92 14.22 -7.01
C VAL A 220 -27.17 15.45 -7.87
N ARG A 221 -28.40 15.67 -8.37
CA ARG A 221 -28.72 16.86 -9.18
C ARG A 221 -28.50 18.14 -8.39
N ASP A 222 -28.99 18.23 -7.16
CA ASP A 222 -28.81 19.40 -6.30
C ASP A 222 -27.32 19.77 -6.11
N LEU A 223 -26.46 18.75 -5.90
CA LEU A 223 -25.03 18.98 -5.72
C LEU A 223 -24.33 19.40 -7.02
N VAL A 224 -24.75 18.86 -8.18
CA VAL A 224 -24.25 19.31 -9.48
C VAL A 224 -24.66 20.77 -9.71
N GLU A 225 -25.91 21.13 -9.46
CA GLU A 225 -26.43 22.50 -9.60
C GLU A 225 -25.73 23.48 -8.66
N ALA A 226 -25.33 23.02 -7.46
CA ALA A 226 -24.49 23.77 -6.53
C ALA A 226 -23.01 23.91 -6.95
N GLY A 227 -22.63 23.36 -8.11
CA GLY A 227 -21.27 23.43 -8.66
C GLY A 227 -20.26 22.51 -7.95
N CYS A 228 -20.73 21.45 -7.29
CA CYS A 228 -19.84 20.48 -6.66
C CYS A 228 -19.22 19.51 -7.68
N THR A 229 -17.92 19.25 -7.57
CA THR A 229 -17.21 18.25 -8.38
C THR A 229 -15.93 17.75 -7.69
N PRO A 230 -15.68 16.43 -7.64
CA PRO A 230 -16.62 15.34 -7.91
C PRO A 230 -17.73 15.23 -6.84
N ILE A 231 -18.72 14.37 -7.09
CA ILE A 231 -19.74 13.97 -6.12
C ILE A 231 -19.43 12.58 -5.57
N LEU A 232 -19.46 12.43 -4.26
CA LEU A 232 -19.21 11.18 -3.55
C LEU A 232 -20.51 10.67 -2.92
N VAL A 233 -20.96 9.47 -3.31
CA VAL A 233 -22.20 8.87 -2.81
C VAL A 233 -21.87 7.67 -1.94
N LEU A 234 -22.02 7.81 -0.62
CA LEU A 234 -21.84 6.72 0.33
C LEU A 234 -23.19 6.07 0.67
N GLY A 235 -23.35 4.83 0.21
CA GLY A 235 -24.49 3.97 0.49
C GLY A 235 -24.66 3.64 1.98
N ALA A 236 -25.91 3.58 2.45
CA ALA A 236 -26.28 3.04 3.75
C ALA A 236 -26.02 1.53 3.81
N SER A 237 -26.26 0.86 2.67
CA SER A 237 -25.89 -0.52 2.38
C SER A 237 -24.75 -0.58 1.36
N ALA A 238 -24.08 -1.73 1.30
CA ALA A 238 -23.11 -2.00 0.24
C ALA A 238 -23.85 -2.14 -1.10
N THR A 239 -23.36 -1.46 -2.14
CA THR A 239 -23.84 -1.64 -3.51
C THR A 239 -23.40 -2.99 -4.02
N VAL A 240 -24.35 -3.87 -4.36
CA VAL A 240 -24.05 -5.24 -4.79
C VAL A 240 -24.30 -5.49 -6.29
N ASP A 241 -25.07 -4.62 -6.94
CA ASP A 241 -25.42 -4.74 -8.37
C ASP A 241 -25.60 -3.36 -9.02
N ARG A 242 -25.52 -3.31 -10.36
CA ARG A 242 -25.80 -2.10 -11.15
C ARG A 242 -27.28 -1.66 -11.07
N ARG A 243 -28.18 -2.52 -10.62
CA ARG A 243 -29.60 -2.22 -10.39
C ARG A 243 -29.91 -1.99 -8.90
N ASP A 244 -28.89 -1.64 -8.12
CA ASP A 244 -29.04 -1.27 -6.72
C ASP A 244 -29.28 0.25 -6.57
N VAL A 245 -29.58 0.70 -5.36
CA VAL A 245 -30.03 2.05 -5.01
C VAL A 245 -29.12 3.14 -5.54
N VAL A 246 -27.80 3.03 -5.31
CA VAL A 246 -26.84 4.09 -5.67
C VAL A 246 -26.68 4.21 -7.20
N PRO A 247 -26.35 3.12 -7.94
CA PRO A 247 -26.31 3.18 -9.41
C PRO A 247 -27.63 3.65 -10.03
N MET A 248 -28.77 3.08 -9.60
CA MET A 248 -30.08 3.49 -10.13
C MET A 248 -30.38 4.95 -9.84
N GLY A 249 -29.98 5.47 -8.68
CA GLY A 249 -30.15 6.88 -8.35
C GLY A 249 -29.32 7.80 -9.25
N ILE A 250 -28.10 7.39 -9.59
CA ILE A 250 -27.26 8.14 -10.53
C ILE A 250 -27.87 8.11 -11.94
N GLU A 251 -28.33 6.97 -12.42
CA GLU A 251 -29.01 6.87 -13.73
C GLU A 251 -30.31 7.68 -13.77
N ARG A 252 -31.11 7.63 -12.70
CA ARG A 252 -32.33 8.46 -12.55
C ARG A 252 -32.04 9.96 -12.46
N ALA A 253 -30.86 10.35 -11.97
CA ALA A 253 -30.45 11.74 -12.05
C ALA A 253 -30.31 12.19 -13.51
N GLY A 254 -29.99 11.27 -14.43
CA GLY A 254 -29.55 11.53 -15.80
C GLY A 254 -28.05 11.27 -16.00
N GLY A 255 -27.38 10.65 -15.02
CA GLY A 255 -25.99 10.23 -15.12
C GLY A 255 -25.81 8.90 -15.84
N THR A 256 -24.56 8.54 -16.12
CA THR A 256 -24.16 7.29 -16.77
C THR A 256 -23.18 6.52 -15.90
N ILE A 257 -23.37 5.21 -15.79
CA ILE A 257 -22.45 4.32 -15.06
C ILE A 257 -21.28 3.89 -15.96
N ASP A 258 -20.09 4.40 -15.68
CA ASP A 258 -18.86 4.06 -16.40
C ASP A 258 -18.38 2.65 -16.03
N HIS A 259 -18.32 2.35 -14.72
CA HIS A 259 -17.81 1.10 -14.22
C HIS A 259 -18.35 0.75 -12.83
N PHE A 260 -18.57 -0.54 -12.57
CA PHE A 260 -18.92 -1.06 -11.25
C PHE A 260 -18.02 -2.24 -10.93
N GLY A 261 -17.42 -2.19 -9.75
CA GLY A 261 -16.41 -3.14 -9.29
C GLY A 261 -14.98 -2.61 -9.42
N MET A 262 -14.07 -3.16 -8.63
CA MET A 262 -12.63 -3.01 -8.86
C MET A 262 -11.86 -4.22 -8.30
N PRO A 263 -10.72 -4.62 -8.90
CA PRO A 263 -9.89 -5.72 -8.43
C PRO A 263 -8.97 -5.32 -7.24
N VAL A 264 -9.50 -4.57 -6.27
CA VAL A 264 -8.76 -4.09 -5.09
C VAL A 264 -9.52 -4.41 -3.80
N ASP A 265 -8.84 -4.94 -2.79
CA ASP A 265 -9.42 -5.34 -1.50
C ASP A 265 -8.64 -4.71 -0.32
N PRO A 266 -9.27 -3.87 0.52
CA PRO A 266 -10.66 -3.39 0.45
C PRO A 266 -10.88 -2.31 -0.63
N GLY A 267 -12.06 -2.30 -1.24
CA GLY A 267 -12.46 -1.29 -2.25
C GLY A 267 -13.31 -1.84 -3.40
N ASN A 268 -13.38 -3.17 -3.53
CA ASN A 268 -13.96 -3.91 -4.65
C ASN A 268 -15.38 -3.54 -5.10
N LEU A 269 -16.19 -2.86 -4.29
CA LEU A 269 -17.55 -2.41 -4.63
C LEU A 269 -17.60 -0.93 -5.05
N LEU A 270 -16.48 -0.41 -5.57
CA LEU A 270 -16.42 0.94 -6.14
C LEU A 270 -17.37 1.04 -7.33
N LEU A 271 -18.10 2.15 -7.41
CA LEU A 271 -18.85 2.54 -8.60
C LEU A 271 -18.26 3.84 -9.13
N LEU A 272 -17.91 3.86 -10.41
CA LEU A 272 -17.54 5.06 -11.14
C LEU A 272 -18.63 5.40 -12.15
N ALA A 273 -19.04 6.66 -12.15
CA ALA A 273 -20.07 7.20 -13.02
C ALA A 273 -19.78 8.68 -13.30
N HIS A 274 -20.59 9.28 -14.18
CA HIS A 274 -20.58 10.73 -14.40
C HIS A 274 -21.98 11.29 -14.63
N TYR A 275 -22.14 12.57 -14.32
CA TYR A 275 -23.28 13.39 -14.69
C TYR A 275 -22.78 14.54 -15.55
N GLY A 276 -23.02 14.49 -16.86
CA GLY A 276 -22.35 15.38 -17.81
C GLY A 276 -20.82 15.28 -17.67
N ALA A 277 -20.14 16.38 -17.35
CA ALA A 277 -18.70 16.37 -17.10
C ALA A 277 -18.31 16.11 -15.62
N VAL A 278 -19.27 16.01 -14.71
CA VAL A 278 -19.03 15.87 -13.26
C VAL A 278 -18.84 14.39 -12.91
N PRO A 279 -17.67 13.98 -12.38
CA PRO A 279 -17.49 12.61 -11.90
C PRO A 279 -18.33 12.35 -10.66
N VAL A 280 -18.97 11.17 -10.62
CA VAL A 280 -19.75 10.67 -9.49
C VAL A 280 -19.16 9.33 -9.04
N ILE A 281 -18.79 9.23 -7.77
CA ILE A 281 -18.16 8.03 -7.20
C ILE A 281 -19.10 7.42 -6.18
N GLY A 282 -19.61 6.22 -6.44
CA GLY A 282 -20.24 5.40 -5.41
C GLY A 282 -19.17 4.82 -4.49
N VAL A 283 -19.14 5.31 -3.26
CA VAL A 283 -18.11 5.02 -2.28
C VAL A 283 -18.39 3.65 -1.64
N PRO A 284 -17.42 2.70 -1.67
CA PRO A 284 -17.56 1.42 -0.99
C PRO A 284 -17.80 1.61 0.52
N GLY A 285 -18.67 0.77 1.11
CA GLY A 285 -18.96 0.86 2.56
C GLY A 285 -17.73 0.72 3.46
N CYS A 286 -16.71 -0.02 3.02
CA CYS A 286 -15.44 -0.17 3.73
C CYS A 286 -14.61 1.12 3.81
N ALA A 287 -14.89 2.14 3.00
CA ALA A 287 -14.26 3.47 3.07
C ALA A 287 -14.69 4.29 4.30
N ARG A 288 -15.66 3.80 5.11
CA ARG A 288 -15.96 4.32 6.46
C ARG A 288 -14.81 4.08 7.47
N SER A 289 -13.84 3.24 7.10
CA SER A 289 -12.59 3.06 7.83
C SER A 289 -11.54 4.06 7.33
N PRO A 290 -10.65 4.61 8.19
CA PRO A 290 -9.57 5.49 7.75
C PRO A 290 -8.40 4.74 7.06
N LYS A 291 -8.44 3.39 7.01
CA LYS A 291 -7.40 2.59 6.34
C LYS A 291 -7.44 2.81 4.82
N LEU A 292 -6.29 2.68 4.16
CA LEU A 292 -6.20 2.70 2.70
C LEU A 292 -7.24 1.77 2.06
N ASN A 293 -7.88 2.26 1.01
CA ASN A 293 -8.96 1.62 0.27
C ASN A 293 -8.75 1.86 -1.24
N GLY A 294 -9.20 0.94 -2.10
CA GLY A 294 -9.15 1.16 -3.54
C GLY A 294 -9.89 2.41 -4.01
N PHE A 295 -10.89 2.87 -3.25
CA PHE A 295 -11.52 4.19 -3.44
C PHE A 295 -10.51 5.35 -3.47
N ASP A 296 -9.46 5.28 -2.66
CA ASP A 296 -8.46 6.35 -2.57
C ASP A 296 -7.73 6.53 -3.89
N TRP A 297 -7.37 5.45 -4.57
CA TRP A 297 -6.67 5.49 -5.85
C TRP A 297 -7.50 6.20 -6.95
N VAL A 298 -8.81 6.03 -6.93
CA VAL A 298 -9.72 6.69 -7.88
C VAL A 298 -9.98 8.15 -7.49
N LEU A 299 -10.19 8.42 -6.21
CA LEU A 299 -10.35 9.79 -5.71
C LEU A 299 -9.10 10.64 -5.99
N GLU A 300 -7.92 10.11 -5.71
CA GLU A 300 -6.63 10.79 -5.87
C GLU A 300 -6.37 11.13 -7.35
N ARG A 301 -6.64 10.20 -8.28
CA ARG A 301 -6.53 10.46 -9.72
C ARG A 301 -7.50 11.55 -10.19
N ILE A 302 -8.78 11.46 -9.79
CA ILE A 302 -9.79 12.47 -10.16
C ILE A 302 -9.42 13.85 -9.59
N ALA A 303 -8.93 13.91 -8.35
CA ALA A 303 -8.48 15.15 -7.72
C ALA A 303 -7.26 15.77 -8.42
N ALA A 304 -6.37 14.96 -8.99
CA ALA A 304 -5.25 15.38 -9.83
C ALA A 304 -5.65 15.65 -11.31
N GLY A 305 -6.93 15.55 -11.65
CA GLY A 305 -7.41 15.77 -13.03
C GLY A 305 -7.05 14.64 -14.01
N ILE A 306 -6.68 13.46 -13.50
CA ILE A 306 -6.32 12.31 -14.31
C ILE A 306 -7.61 11.50 -14.59
N PRO A 307 -8.00 11.29 -15.86
CA PRO A 307 -9.13 10.45 -16.20
C PRO A 307 -8.95 9.03 -15.66
N VAL A 308 -10.05 8.40 -15.24
CA VAL A 308 -10.08 7.01 -14.79
C VAL A 308 -11.06 6.25 -15.66
N THR A 309 -10.55 5.32 -16.46
CA THR A 309 -11.38 4.48 -17.34
C THR A 309 -11.68 3.13 -16.70
N ARG A 310 -12.61 2.37 -17.30
CA ARG A 310 -12.79 0.95 -16.97
C ARG A 310 -11.47 0.17 -17.05
N ARG A 311 -10.65 0.41 -18.07
CA ARG A 311 -9.38 -0.31 -18.26
C ARG A 311 -8.43 0.00 -17.10
N ASP A 312 -8.32 1.27 -16.71
CA ASP A 312 -7.50 1.68 -15.57
C ASP A 312 -7.88 0.94 -14.29
N ILE A 313 -9.17 0.91 -13.95
CA ILE A 313 -9.66 0.23 -12.74
C ILE A 313 -9.34 -1.26 -12.80
N MET A 314 -9.61 -1.91 -13.93
CA MET A 314 -9.40 -3.36 -14.07
C MET A 314 -7.93 -3.78 -14.06
N LEU A 315 -6.99 -2.86 -14.33
CA LEU A 315 -5.55 -3.12 -14.25
C LEU A 315 -4.97 -2.91 -12.84
N MET A 316 -5.76 -2.44 -11.87
CA MET A 316 -5.34 -2.26 -10.47
C MET A 316 -5.19 -3.57 -9.68
N GLY A 317 -5.36 -4.73 -10.32
CA GLY A 317 -5.32 -6.04 -9.66
C GLY A 317 -3.94 -6.41 -9.12
N ALA A 318 -2.88 -6.08 -9.86
CA ALA A 318 -1.51 -6.27 -9.39
C ALA A 318 -1.24 -5.27 -8.25
N GLY A 319 -0.96 -5.78 -7.05
CA GLY A 319 -0.85 -4.95 -5.84
C GLY A 319 -2.20 -4.51 -5.24
N GLY A 320 -3.34 -4.97 -5.79
CA GLY A 320 -4.68 -4.62 -5.32
C GLY A 320 -5.06 -5.23 -3.97
N LEU A 321 -4.24 -6.12 -3.40
CA LEU A 321 -4.45 -6.66 -2.05
C LEU A 321 -3.77 -5.75 -1.02
N LEU A 322 -4.47 -4.71 -0.56
CA LEU A 322 -3.88 -3.63 0.23
C LEU A 322 -3.54 -4.05 1.67
N LYS A 323 -4.25 -5.04 2.20
CA LYS A 323 -4.02 -5.60 3.55
C LYS A 323 -4.40 -7.08 3.62
N GLU A 324 -3.39 -7.95 3.68
CA GLU A 324 -3.47 -9.16 4.50
C GLU A 324 -2.80 -8.88 5.85
N ILE A 325 -3.62 -8.81 6.91
CA ILE A 325 -3.13 -8.91 8.29
C ILE A 325 -4.16 -9.77 9.03
N ALA A 326 -3.67 -10.84 9.67
CA ALA A 326 -4.41 -11.76 10.50
C ALA A 326 -5.41 -11.02 11.41
N GLY A 327 -6.71 -11.27 11.22
CA GLY A 327 -7.77 -10.61 11.97
C GLY A 327 -8.98 -10.13 11.16
N ARG A 328 -9.34 -10.84 10.07
CA ARG A 328 -10.72 -10.78 9.55
C ARG A 328 -11.56 -11.81 10.30
N PRO A 329 -12.74 -11.45 10.83
CA PRO A 329 -13.68 -12.41 11.41
C PRO A 329 -14.14 -13.50 10.43
N GLN A 330 -13.96 -13.28 9.12
CA GLN A 330 -14.15 -14.28 8.07
C GLN A 330 -13.13 -14.05 6.92
N PRO A 331 -12.14 -14.93 6.73
CA PRO A 331 -11.35 -15.02 5.50
C PRO A 331 -12.25 -15.33 4.28
N ARG A 332 -11.83 -14.88 3.08
CA ARG A 332 -12.55 -15.09 1.80
C ARG A 332 -12.50 -16.51 1.28
N GLU A 333 -11.79 -17.39 1.97
CA GLU A 333 -11.91 -18.82 1.78
C GLU A 333 -13.16 -19.24 2.56
N ALA A 334 -14.24 -19.50 1.83
CA ALA A 334 -15.13 -20.57 2.27
C ALA A 334 -14.21 -21.78 2.45
N LEU A 335 -13.84 -22.09 3.69
CA LEU A 335 -13.06 -23.27 4.00
C LEU A 335 -13.85 -24.44 3.41
N GLU A 336 -13.40 -24.95 2.27
CA GLU A 336 -13.54 -26.38 2.03
C GLU A 336 -13.06 -27.05 3.33
N PRO A 337 -13.80 -28.01 3.91
CA PRO A 337 -13.41 -28.63 5.16
C PRO A 337 -12.15 -29.46 4.93
N GLN A 338 -10.99 -28.80 4.90
CA GLN A 338 -9.71 -29.41 5.12
C GLN A 338 -9.77 -29.97 6.53
N ALA A 339 -9.64 -31.28 6.66
CA ALA A 339 -9.56 -31.97 7.93
C ALA A 339 -8.37 -31.41 8.72
N ILE A 340 -8.62 -30.38 9.54
CA ILE A 340 -7.68 -29.89 10.53
C ILE A 340 -7.45 -31.07 11.46
N ALA A 341 -6.22 -31.63 11.45
CA ALA A 341 -5.82 -32.59 12.46
C ALA A 341 -6.14 -31.99 13.84
N PRO A 342 -6.91 -32.67 14.70
CA PRO A 342 -7.46 -32.06 15.89
C PRO A 342 -6.33 -31.52 16.77
N LYS A 343 -6.28 -30.20 16.92
CA LYS A 343 -5.37 -29.56 17.87
C LYS A 343 -5.78 -30.04 19.27
N LYS A 344 -4.85 -30.61 20.03
CA LYS A 344 -5.09 -30.98 21.43
C LYS A 344 -5.23 -29.70 22.25
N ILE A 345 -6.45 -29.37 22.63
CA ILE A 345 -6.77 -28.20 23.47
C ILE A 345 -6.93 -28.69 24.91
N ALA A 346 -6.17 -28.13 25.85
CA ALA A 346 -6.35 -28.39 27.27
C ALA A 346 -7.45 -27.47 27.85
N ALA A 347 -8.30 -28.00 28.72
CA ALA A 347 -9.29 -27.22 29.46
C ALA A 347 -8.91 -27.14 30.94
N LEU A 348 -8.92 -25.94 31.51
CA LEU A 348 -8.65 -25.71 32.94
C LEU A 348 -9.94 -25.24 33.63
N VAL A 349 -10.47 -26.04 34.55
CA VAL A 349 -11.67 -25.73 35.35
C VAL A 349 -11.24 -25.22 36.72
N LEU A 350 -11.43 -23.93 36.98
CA LEU A 350 -11.05 -23.29 38.23
C LEU A 350 -12.15 -23.49 39.30
N ALA A 351 -12.05 -24.58 40.05
CA ALA A 351 -13.00 -25.03 41.08
C ALA A 351 -12.47 -24.83 42.52
N ALA A 352 -11.68 -23.77 42.76
CA ALA A 352 -11.06 -23.49 44.06
C ALA A 352 -11.81 -22.43 44.91
N GLY A 353 -12.95 -21.94 44.42
CA GLY A 353 -13.67 -20.81 45.02
C GLY A 353 -14.29 -21.11 46.38
N GLN A 354 -14.12 -20.20 47.34
CA GLN A 354 -14.65 -20.31 48.72
C GLN A 354 -16.16 -20.04 48.85
N SER A 355 -16.85 -19.68 47.77
CA SER A 355 -18.31 -19.47 47.75
C SER A 355 -18.87 -18.49 48.81
N ARG A 356 -18.07 -17.56 49.33
CA ARG A 356 -18.42 -16.63 50.43
C ARG A 356 -19.70 -15.81 50.20
N ARG A 357 -20.06 -15.55 48.94
CA ARG A 357 -21.26 -14.77 48.56
C ARG A 357 -22.53 -15.62 48.38
N MET A 358 -22.41 -16.96 48.38
CA MET A 358 -23.54 -17.89 48.18
C MET A 358 -24.10 -18.45 49.50
N GLY A 359 -23.66 -17.92 50.64
CA GLY A 359 -24.12 -18.35 51.96
C GLY A 359 -23.52 -19.70 52.38
N LYS A 360 -24.32 -20.53 53.07
CA LYS A 360 -23.86 -21.77 53.73
C LYS A 360 -23.51 -22.92 52.77
N THR A 361 -23.89 -22.82 51.50
CA THR A 361 -23.69 -23.90 50.52
C THR A 361 -22.60 -23.52 49.53
N ASN A 362 -21.62 -24.41 49.36
CA ASN A 362 -20.60 -24.26 48.32
C ASN A 362 -21.26 -24.33 46.94
N LYS A 363 -21.16 -23.25 46.15
CA LYS A 363 -21.75 -23.11 44.82
C LYS A 363 -21.33 -24.25 43.89
N LEU A 364 -20.10 -24.74 44.03
CA LEU A 364 -19.57 -25.85 43.22
C LEU A 364 -20.34 -27.15 43.45
N LEU A 365 -20.84 -27.36 44.67
CA LEU A 365 -21.58 -28.56 45.10
C LEU A 365 -23.10 -28.37 45.05
N ALA A 366 -23.58 -27.17 44.72
CA ALA A 366 -25.01 -26.91 44.59
C ALA A 366 -25.59 -27.75 43.44
N SER A 367 -26.72 -28.40 43.69
CA SER A 367 -27.43 -29.19 42.68
C SER A 367 -28.07 -28.27 41.65
N VAL A 368 -27.70 -28.45 40.38
CA VAL A 368 -28.27 -27.74 39.23
C VAL A 368 -28.80 -28.80 38.27
N GLY A 369 -30.12 -28.93 38.15
CA GLY A 369 -30.74 -29.96 37.31
C GLY A 369 -30.32 -31.38 37.68
N GLY A 370 -30.24 -31.68 38.99
CA GLY A 370 -29.97 -33.03 39.51
C GLY A 370 -28.50 -33.40 39.75
N ALA A 371 -27.54 -32.57 39.33
CA ALA A 371 -26.11 -32.84 39.48
C ALA A 371 -25.36 -31.64 40.10
N PRO A 372 -24.23 -31.86 40.81
CA PRO A 372 -23.38 -30.77 41.29
C PRO A 372 -22.94 -29.83 40.16
N MET A 373 -22.95 -28.52 40.40
CA MET A 373 -22.59 -27.52 39.40
C MET A 373 -21.20 -27.78 38.79
N VAL A 374 -20.21 -28.16 39.60
CA VAL A 374 -18.86 -28.47 39.13
C VAL A 374 -18.83 -29.68 38.19
N ALA A 375 -19.64 -30.71 38.47
CA ALA A 375 -19.74 -31.90 37.64
C ALA A 375 -20.25 -31.56 36.24
N ARG A 376 -21.25 -30.67 36.14
CA ARG A 376 -21.79 -30.22 34.84
C ARG A 376 -20.78 -29.45 34.01
N VAL A 377 -19.99 -28.60 34.65
CA VAL A 377 -18.95 -27.81 33.96
C VAL A 377 -17.86 -28.74 33.45
N VAL A 378 -17.45 -29.73 34.25
CA VAL A 378 -16.48 -30.75 33.84
C VAL A 378 -17.03 -31.62 32.71
N ASP A 379 -18.31 -32.03 32.77
CA ASP A 379 -18.94 -32.80 31.69
C ASP A 379 -18.98 -32.02 30.37
N ALA A 380 -19.28 -30.71 30.43
CA ALA A 380 -19.23 -29.86 29.26
C ALA A 380 -17.80 -29.71 28.71
N ALA A 381 -16.79 -29.62 29.59
CA ALA A 381 -15.39 -29.57 29.19
C ALA A 381 -14.92 -30.88 28.54
N ILE A 382 -15.29 -32.04 29.09
CA ILE A 382 -15.01 -33.35 28.49
C ILE A 382 -15.72 -33.50 27.15
N ALA A 383 -17.01 -33.16 27.08
CA ALA A 383 -17.81 -33.23 25.86
C ALA A 383 -17.30 -32.30 24.74
N SER A 384 -16.53 -31.26 25.08
CA SER A 384 -15.90 -30.36 24.09
C SER A 384 -14.74 -31.01 23.31
N GLY A 385 -14.26 -32.19 23.73
CA GLY A 385 -13.09 -32.85 23.15
C GLY A 385 -11.75 -32.29 23.63
N ALA A 386 -11.76 -31.46 24.68
CA ALA A 386 -10.54 -30.96 25.30
C ALA A 386 -9.79 -32.09 26.03
N VAL A 387 -8.48 -32.19 25.79
CA VAL A 387 -7.59 -33.17 26.43
C VAL A 387 -6.22 -32.52 26.70
N PRO A 388 -5.75 -32.46 27.96
CA PRO A 388 -6.44 -32.89 29.18
C PRO A 388 -7.49 -31.88 29.68
N VAL A 389 -8.45 -32.35 30.48
CA VAL A 389 -9.28 -31.51 31.35
C VAL A 389 -8.65 -31.53 32.75
N VAL A 390 -8.24 -30.37 33.25
CA VAL A 390 -7.57 -30.21 34.56
C VAL A 390 -8.51 -29.44 35.49
N VAL A 391 -8.75 -29.94 36.70
CA VAL A 391 -9.62 -29.28 37.68
C VAL A 391 -8.82 -28.78 38.87
N VAL A 392 -8.76 -27.46 39.02
CA VAL A 392 -8.06 -26.82 40.15
C VAL A 392 -9.02 -26.71 41.33
N THR A 393 -8.84 -27.55 42.35
CA THR A 393 -9.65 -27.53 43.57
C THR A 393 -9.03 -26.65 44.67
N GLY A 394 -9.80 -26.37 45.71
CA GLY A 394 -9.39 -25.47 46.80
C GLY A 394 -10.25 -25.66 48.04
N HIS A 395 -11.13 -24.72 48.34
CA HIS A 395 -12.02 -24.86 49.50
C HIS A 395 -12.96 -26.07 49.36
N GLU A 396 -12.99 -26.92 50.38
CA GLU A 396 -13.68 -28.22 50.36
C GLU A 396 -13.21 -29.15 49.22
N ALA A 397 -11.91 -29.15 48.92
CA ALA A 397 -11.31 -29.93 47.83
C ALA A 397 -11.77 -31.39 47.79
N ASP A 398 -11.81 -32.09 48.93
CA ASP A 398 -12.23 -33.49 49.01
C ASP A 398 -13.67 -33.69 48.53
N ARG A 399 -14.59 -32.80 48.91
CA ARG A 399 -15.99 -32.86 48.49
C ARG A 399 -16.15 -32.55 47.01
N VAL A 400 -15.33 -31.64 46.48
CA VAL A 400 -15.28 -31.32 45.04
C VAL A 400 -14.71 -32.49 44.25
N ALA A 401 -13.68 -33.16 44.76
CA ALA A 401 -13.12 -34.37 44.15
C ALA A 401 -14.15 -35.51 44.13
N THR A 402 -14.82 -35.80 45.25
CA THR A 402 -15.90 -36.80 45.31
C THR A 402 -17.03 -36.49 44.33
N ALA A 403 -17.38 -35.22 44.14
CA ALA A 403 -18.41 -34.82 43.17
C ALA A 403 -17.99 -35.06 41.69
N LEU A 404 -16.71 -35.34 41.45
CA LEU A 404 -16.12 -35.59 40.14
C LEU A 404 -15.64 -37.04 39.97
N ASP A 405 -15.87 -37.91 40.95
CA ASP A 405 -15.48 -39.32 40.89
C ASP A 405 -16.02 -39.98 39.62
N GLY A 406 -15.14 -40.73 38.95
CA GLY A 406 -15.44 -41.42 37.69
C GLY A 406 -15.36 -40.54 36.43
N LYS A 407 -15.03 -39.25 36.54
CA LYS A 407 -14.80 -38.36 35.38
C LYS A 407 -13.32 -38.37 34.98
N SER A 408 -13.04 -38.35 33.68
CA SER A 408 -11.67 -38.31 33.14
C SER A 408 -11.07 -36.90 33.24
N VAL A 409 -10.65 -36.53 34.45
CA VAL A 409 -9.98 -35.26 34.76
C VAL A 409 -8.65 -35.49 35.47
N MET A 410 -7.73 -34.54 35.32
CA MET A 410 -6.49 -34.44 36.07
C MET A 410 -6.62 -33.48 37.25
#